data_AF-A0A2N6T375-F1
#
_entry.id   AF-A0A2N6T375-F1
#
_cell.length_a   1.000
_cell.length_b   1.000
_cell.length_c   1.000
_cell.angle_alpha   90.00
_cell.angle_beta   90.00
_cell.angle_gamma   90.00
#
_symmetry.space_group_name_H-M   'P 1'
#
loop_
_entity.id
_entity.type
_entity.pdbx_description
1 polymer ?
#
loop_
_entity_poly.entity_id
_entity_poly.type
_entity_poly.pdbx_seq_one_letter_code
_entity_poly.pdbx_strand_id
1 'polypeptide(L)' 'MIAINNISKDLHARFDGIVGVHVVDAVLEAVLAEHVERAKVTQWVPLLAGRAAAEELARIADGTLDPAKYGETLIAA' A
#
# COMPACT_ATOMS: atom_id res chain seq x y z
N MET A 1 15.06 -2.21 -2.53
CA MET A 1 14.67 -1.17 -3.51
C MET A 1 13.96 -1.72 -4.74
N ILE A 2 14.53 -2.67 -5.50
CA ILE A 2 13.89 -3.18 -6.74
C ILE A 2 12.52 -3.83 -6.48
N ALA A 3 12.39 -4.65 -5.43
CA ALA A 3 11.13 -5.33 -5.11
C ALA A 3 9.97 -4.36 -4.81
N ILE A 4 10.20 -3.35 -3.96
CA ILE A 4 9.18 -2.35 -3.59
C ILE A 4 8.76 -1.53 -4.81
N ASN A 5 9.71 -1.13 -5.65
CA ASN A 5 9.41 -0.39 -6.89
C ASN A 5 8.58 -1.22 -7.88
N ASN A 6 8.87 -2.52 -8.01
CA ASN A 6 8.06 -3.40 -8.87
C ASN A 6 6.66 -3.63 -8.30
N ILE A 7 6.53 -3.74 -6.97
CA ILE A 7 5.24 -3.84 -6.28
C ILE A 7 4.42 -2.57 -6.47
N SER A 8 5.02 -1.39 -6.27
CA SER A 8 4.35 -0.11 -6.49
C SER A 8 3.81 0.00 -7.92
N LYS A 9 4.63 -0.31 -8.93
CA LYS A 9 4.20 -0.33 -10.34
C LYS A 9 3.07 -1.32 -10.61
N ASP A 10 3.15 -2.51 -10.03
CA ASP A 10 2.11 -3.54 -10.15
C ASP A 10 0.79 -3.08 -9.51
N LEU A 11 0.83 -2.48 -8.31
CA LEU A 11 -0.36 -1.94 -7.65
C LEU A 11 -0.97 -0.79 -8.44
N HIS A 12 -0.16 0.17 -8.90
CA HIS A 12 -0.64 1.26 -9.77
C HIS A 12 -1.30 0.73 -11.04
N ALA A 13 -0.70 -0.27 -11.70
CA ALA A 13 -1.28 -0.86 -12.90
C ALA A 13 -2.59 -1.62 -12.62
N ARG A 14 -2.70 -2.31 -11.47
CA ARG A 14 -3.89 -3.09 -11.11
C ARG A 14 -5.08 -2.22 -10.72
N PHE A 15 -4.83 -1.08 -10.08
CA PHE A 15 -5.87 -0.20 -9.56
C PHE A 15 -6.03 1.10 -10.37
N ASP A 16 -5.39 1.18 -11.53
CA ASP A 16 -5.46 2.34 -12.43
C ASP A 16 -6.91 2.69 -12.78
N GLY A 17 -7.24 3.98 -12.67
CA GLY A 17 -8.58 4.50 -12.90
C GLY A 17 -9.66 4.07 -11.90
N ILE A 18 -9.35 3.20 -10.94
CA ILE A 18 -10.29 2.73 -9.91
C ILE A 18 -9.99 3.42 -8.57
N VAL A 19 -8.72 3.43 -8.18
CA VAL A 19 -8.25 4.05 -6.94
C VAL A 19 -7.27 5.18 -7.32
N GLY A 20 -7.36 6.31 -6.64
CA GLY A 20 -6.45 7.43 -6.89
C GLY A 20 -4.99 7.03 -6.64
N VAL A 21 -4.09 7.44 -7.53
CA VAL A 21 -2.63 7.19 -7.44
C VAL A 21 -2.09 7.53 -6.04
N HIS A 22 -2.49 8.68 -5.49
CA HIS A 22 -2.08 9.11 -4.15
C HIS A 22 -2.55 8.18 -3.03
N VAL A 23 -3.70 7.51 -3.19
CA VAL A 23 -4.20 6.52 -2.23
C VAL A 23 -3.39 5.22 -2.35
N VAL A 24 -3.05 4.79 -3.58
CA VAL A 24 -2.19 3.62 -3.80
C VAL A 24 -0.85 3.78 -3.10
N ASP A 25 -0.22 4.95 -3.26
CA ASP A 25 1.05 5.26 -2.61
C ASP A 25 0.92 5.32 -1.08
N ALA A 26 -0.09 6.03 -0.57
CA ALA A 26 -0.32 6.14 0.88
C ALA A 26 -0.60 4.79 1.55
N VAL A 27 -1.38 3.91 0.91
CA VAL A 27 -1.65 2.56 1.42
C VAL A 27 -0.37 1.72 1.44
N LEU A 28 0.40 1.72 0.34
CA LEU A 28 1.63 0.95 0.27
C LEU A 28 2.65 1.42 1.32
N GLU A 29 2.78 2.74 1.51
CA GLU A 29 3.66 3.32 2.53
C GLU A 29 3.23 2.94 3.95
N ALA A 30 1.95 3.13 4.29
CA ALA A 30 1.43 2.81 5.61
C ALA A 30 1.61 1.32 5.96
N VAL A 31 1.28 0.43 5.02
CA VAL A 31 1.40 -1.01 5.22
C VAL A 31 2.87 -1.43 5.30
N LEU A 32 3.75 -0.83 4.50
CA LEU A 32 5.19 -1.11 4.56
C LEU A 32 5.78 -0.66 5.90
N ALA A 33 5.43 0.54 6.38
CA ALA A 33 5.87 1.06 7.66
C ALA A 33 5.46 0.12 8.82
N GLU A 34 4.20 -0.31 8.85
CA GLU A 34 3.70 -1.25 9.87
C GLU A 34 4.50 -2.57 9.86
N HIS A 35 4.76 -3.13 8.67
CA HIS A 35 5.50 -4.38 8.56
C HIS A 35 6.98 -4.21 8.94
N VAL A 36 7.62 -3.09 8.58
CA VAL A 36 9.01 -2.80 8.97
C VAL A 36 9.13 -2.67 10.49
N GLU A 37 8.18 -1.99 11.14
CA GLU A 37 8.19 -1.79 12.59
C GLU A 37 8.05 -3.11 13.36
N ARG A 38 7.19 -4.02 12.87
CA ARG A 38 6.84 -5.26 13.57
C ARG A 38 7.73 -6.45 13.20
N ALA A 39 8.37 -6.44 12.03
CA ALA A 39 9.05 -7.63 11.52
C ALA A 39 10.41 -7.87 12.19
N LYS A 40 10.57 -9.07 12.76
CA LYS A 40 11.89 -9.60 13.17
C LYS A 40 12.74 -10.09 11.99
N VAL A 41 12.08 -10.43 10.86
CA VAL A 41 12.72 -10.93 9.64
C VAL A 41 12.35 -10.02 8.49
N THR A 42 13.32 -9.28 7.97
CA THR A 42 13.09 -8.19 7.00
C THR A 42 13.08 -8.63 5.54
N GLN A 43 13.65 -9.80 5.22
CA GLN A 43 13.77 -10.27 3.82
C GLN A 43 12.42 -10.41 3.09
N TRP A 44 11.35 -10.71 3.83
CA TRP A 44 10.01 -10.95 3.27
C TRP A 44 9.08 -9.74 3.39
N VAL A 45 9.51 -8.69 4.09
CA VAL A 45 8.69 -7.50 4.36
C VAL A 45 8.12 -6.89 3.07
N PRO A 46 8.89 -6.71 1.97
CA PRO A 46 8.31 -6.16 0.74
C PRO A 46 7.16 -6.99 0.19
N LEU A 47 7.29 -8.32 0.17
CA LEU A 47 6.26 -9.22 -0.36
C LEU A 47 4.99 -9.19 0.50
N LEU A 48 5.16 -9.26 1.83
CA LEU A 48 4.04 -9.24 2.77
C LEU A 48 3.31 -7.88 2.73
N ALA A 49 4.07 -6.79 2.72
CA ALA A 49 3.51 -5.45 2.62
C ALA A 49 2.78 -5.25 1.28
N GLY A 50 3.35 -5.71 0.16
CA GLY A 50 2.70 -5.64 -1.15
C GLY A 50 1.38 -6.41 -1.20
N ARG A 51 1.33 -7.60 -0.59
CA ARG A 51 0.09 -8.38 -0.49
C ARG A 51 -0.96 -7.64 0.35
N ALA A 52 -0.60 -7.18 1.54
CA ALA A 52 -1.52 -6.48 2.43
C ALA A 52 -2.02 -5.15 1.81
N ALA A 53 -1.15 -4.42 1.10
CA ALA A 53 -1.55 -3.23 0.35
C ALA A 53 -2.55 -3.56 -0.76
N ALA A 54 -2.35 -4.65 -1.51
CA ALA A 54 -3.32 -5.10 -2.52
C ALA A 54 -4.68 -5.45 -1.92
N GLU A 55 -4.70 -6.11 -0.76
CA GLU A 55 -5.93 -6.47 -0.05
C GLU A 55 -6.70 -5.21 0.42
N GLU A 56 -6.00 -4.21 0.99
CA GLU A 56 -6.64 -2.95 1.39
C GLU A 56 -7.12 -2.14 0.18
N LEU A 57 -6.34 -2.07 -0.90
CA LEU A 57 -6.73 -1.36 -2.13
C LEU A 57 -7.94 -2.00 -2.81
N ALA A 58 -8.05 -3.34 -2.77
CA ALA A 58 -9.24 -4.04 -3.26
C ALA A 58 -10.50 -3.64 -2.46
N ARG A 59 -10.38 -3.49 -1.14
CA ARG A 59 -11.47 -3.02 -0.27
C ARG A 59 -11.81 -1.55 -0.46
N ILE A 60 -10.84 -0.72 -0.85
CA ILE A 60 -11.12 0.68 -1.24
C ILE A 60 -11.88 0.70 -2.57
N ALA A 61 -11.42 -0.11 -3.54
CA ALA A 61 -12.04 -0.21 -4.86
C ALA A 61 -13.49 -0.73 -4.80
N ASP A 62 -13.81 -1.67 -3.91
CA ASP A 62 -15.16 -2.20 -3.73
C ASP A 62 -16.03 -1.36 -2.76
N GLY A 63 -15.46 -0.30 -2.17
CA GLY A 63 -16.15 0.63 -1.27
C GLY A 63 -16.34 0.11 0.16
N THR A 64 -15.76 -1.02 0.54
CA THR A 64 -15.82 -1.57 1.91
C THR A 64 -14.77 -0.98 2.86
N LEU A 65 -13.87 -0.15 2.34
CA LEU A 65 -12.89 0.60 3.13
C LEU A 65 -12.82 2.07 2.67
N ASP A 66 -12.91 2.99 3.63
CA ASP A 66 -12.76 4.41 3.36
C ASP A 66 -11.27 4.76 3.16
N PRO A 67 -10.87 5.33 2.00
CA PRO A 67 -9.49 5.75 1.76
C PRO A 67 -9.01 6.85 2.73
N ALA A 68 -9.92 7.60 3.38
CA ALA A 68 -9.57 8.60 4.39
C ALA A 68 -8.83 8.01 5.60
N LYS A 69 -8.91 6.68 5.82
CA LYS A 69 -8.09 5.94 6.80
C LYS A 69 -6.58 6.18 6.60
N TYR A 70 -6.15 6.43 5.37
CA TYR A 70 -4.74 6.68 5.01
C TYR A 70 -4.42 8.17 4.86
N GLY A 71 -5.37 9.04 5.20
CA GLY A 71 -5.27 10.49 5.09
C GLY A 71 -4.26 11.14 6.05
N GLU A 72 -3.96 10.55 7.20
CA GLU A 72 -2.93 11.09 8.12
C GLU A 72 -1.52 10.99 7.54
N THR A 73 -1.26 10.02 6.65
CA THR A 73 0.01 9.89 5.91
C THR A 73 0.18 11.02 4.88
N LEU A 74 -0.93 11.58 4.36
CA LEU A 74 -0.94 12.66 3.36
C LEU A 74 -0.63 14.06 3.92
N ILE A 75 -0.66 14.25 5.25
CA ILE A 75 -0.40 15.56 5.89
C ILE A 75 1.08 15.70 6.30
N ALA A 76 1.83 14.60 6.30
CA ALA A 76 3.22 14.54 6.79
C ALA A 76 4.29 14.57 5.68
N ALA A 77 3.90 14.69 4.40
CA ALA A 77 4.80 14.72 3.23
C ALA A 77 4.91 16.12 2.61
#